data_AF-A0A9Q3C7M0-F1
#
_entry.id   AF-A0A9Q3C7M0-F1
#
_cell.length_a   1.000
_cell.length_b   1.000
_cell.length_c   1.000
_cell.angle_alpha   90.00
_cell.angle_beta   90.00
_cell.angle_gamma   90.00
#
_symmetry.space_group_name_H-M   'P 1'
#
loop_
_entity.id
_entity.type
_entity.pdbx_description
1 polymer ?
#
loop_
_entity_poly.entity_id
_entity_poly.type
_entity_poly.pdbx_seq_one_letter_code
_entity_poly.pdbx_strand_id
1 'polypeptide(L)' 'MGQALLKEVPKLKEWPHFVGEGEYDHIEFIIGVEMIKEDFELPDRLVTEIFNTLFSRSADRWYIKLRQAHGHQS' A
#
# COMPACT_ATOMS: atom_id res chain seq x y z
N MET A 1 -10.23 -34.76 4.57
CA MET A 1 -9.25 -33.95 3.83
C MET A 1 -9.86 -32.56 3.68
N GLY A 2 -9.51 -31.62 4.54
CA GLY A 2 -10.07 -30.26 4.50
C GLY A 2 -9.48 -29.52 3.32
N GLN A 3 -10.33 -29.06 2.41
CA GLN A 3 -9.92 -28.11 1.37
C GLN A 3 -9.48 -26.83 2.09
N ALA A 4 -8.17 -26.55 2.11
CA ALA A 4 -7.69 -25.22 2.43
C ALA A 4 -8.28 -24.31 1.36
N LEU A 5 -9.23 -23.46 1.76
CA LEU A 5 -9.68 -22.36 0.93
C LEU A 5 -8.43 -21.51 0.67
N LEU A 6 -7.89 -21.59 -0.55
CA LEU A 6 -6.86 -20.68 -1.01
C LEU A 6 -7.44 -19.28 -0.83
N LYS A 7 -6.96 -18.54 0.16
CA LYS A 7 -7.33 -17.14 0.35
C LYS A 7 -6.81 -16.38 -0.86
N GLU A 8 -7.71 -15.96 -1.75
CA GLU A 8 -7.33 -15.15 -2.91
C GLU A 8 -6.95 -13.76 -2.42
N VAL A 9 -5.72 -13.33 -2.73
CA VAL A 9 -5.21 -11.99 -2.38
C VAL A 9 -6.17 -10.92 -2.89
N PRO A 10 -6.54 -9.89 -2.08
CA PRO A 10 -7.45 -8.84 -2.51
C PRO A 10 -6.88 -8.11 -3.71
N LYS A 11 -7.75 -7.74 -4.65
CA LYS A 11 -7.35 -6.93 -5.81
C LYS A 11 -6.88 -5.58 -5.32
N LEU A 12 -5.93 -4.97 -6.02
CA LEU A 12 -5.33 -3.68 -5.63
C LEU A 12 -6.35 -2.57 -5.30
N LYS A 13 -7.48 -2.54 -6.01
CA LYS A 13 -8.59 -1.60 -5.77
C LYS A 13 -9.28 -1.75 -4.40
N GLU A 14 -9.08 -2.88 -3.74
CA GLU A 14 -9.67 -3.26 -2.45
C GLU A 14 -8.72 -2.95 -1.28
N TRP A 15 -7.48 -2.53 -1.59
CA TRP A 15 -6.51 -2.09 -0.60
C TRP A 15 -6.85 -0.67 -0.10
N PRO A 16 -6.52 -0.33 1.15
CA PRO A 16 -6.68 1.02 1.64
C PRO A 16 -5.85 1.98 0.78
N HIS A 17 -6.40 3.16 0.49
CA HIS A 17 -5.69 4.21 -0.26
C HIS A 17 -5.37 5.37 0.68
N PHE A 18 -4.17 5.93 0.53
CA PHE A 18 -3.71 7.05 1.32
C PHE A 18 -3.89 8.37 0.56
N VAL A 19 -4.67 9.30 1.10
CA VAL A 19 -4.95 10.61 0.48
C VAL A 19 -4.01 11.72 0.99
N GLY A 20 -3.56 11.64 2.25
CA GLY A 20 -2.69 12.63 2.89
C GLY A 20 -3.40 13.94 3.22
N GLU A 21 -4.68 13.89 3.58
CA GLU A 21 -5.55 15.06 3.82
C GLU A 21 -6.17 15.06 5.23
N GLY A 22 -6.09 13.96 5.98
CA GLY A 22 -6.68 13.82 7.32
C GLY A 22 -5.63 13.83 8.44
N GLU A 23 -6.03 14.23 9.64
CA GLU A 23 -5.22 13.99 10.84
C GLU A 23 -5.24 12.48 11.13
N TYR A 24 -4.07 11.85 11.25
CA TYR A 24 -3.90 10.41 11.50
C TYR A 24 -4.29 9.45 10.36
N ASP A 25 -4.60 9.93 9.15
CA ASP A 25 -4.95 9.09 7.99
C ASP A 25 -3.83 8.09 7.58
N HIS A 26 -2.58 8.40 7.91
CA HIS A 26 -1.43 7.51 7.71
C HIS A 26 -1.43 6.30 8.64
N ILE A 27 -1.92 6.44 9.88
CA ILE A 27 -1.95 5.34 10.86
C ILE A 27 -2.95 4.29 10.41
N GLU A 28 -4.17 4.72 10.07
CA GLU A 28 -5.23 3.83 9.57
C GLU A 28 -4.80 3.13 8.28
N PHE A 29 -4.14 3.87 7.38
CA PHE A 29 -3.58 3.29 6.15
C PHE A 29 -2.54 2.19 6.43
N ILE A 30 -1.55 2.47 7.29
CA ILE A 30 -0.50 1.48 7.64
C ILE A 30 -1.12 0.25 8.30
N ILE A 31 -2.03 0.44 9.25
CA ILE A 31 -2.72 -0.66 9.94
C ILE A 31 -3.48 -1.53 8.93
N GLY A 32 -4.21 -0.91 7.99
CA GLY A 32 -4.95 -1.65 6.97
C GLY A 32 -4.04 -2.44 6.02
N VAL A 33 -2.89 -1.90 5.66
CA VAL A 33 -1.88 -2.61 4.83
C VAL A 33 -1.28 -3.80 5.59
N GLU A 34 -0.92 -3.62 6.86
CA GLU A 34 -0.38 -4.71 7.69
C GLU A 34 -1.42 -5.83 7.91
N MET A 35 -2.69 -5.47 8.13
CA MET A 35 -3.77 -6.48 8.24
C MET A 35 -3.88 -7.34 6.97
N ILE A 36 -3.88 -6.73 5.77
CA ILE A 36 -3.92 -7.49 4.51
C ILE A 36 -2.66 -8.34 4.35
N LYS A 37 -1.50 -7.80 4.69
CA LYS A 37 -0.25 -8.55 4.63
C LYS A 37 -0.28 -9.78 5.53
N GLU A 38 -0.75 -9.65 6.76
CA GLU A 38 -0.87 -10.74 7.73
C GLU A 38 -1.93 -11.77 7.29
N ASP A 39 -3.11 -11.32 6.86
CA ASP A 39 -4.23 -12.19 6.48
C ASP A 39 -3.92 -13.09 5.29
N PHE A 40 -3.06 -12.62 4.39
CA PHE A 40 -2.70 -13.25 3.13
C PHE A 40 -1.22 -13.68 3.05
N GLU A 41 -0.48 -13.59 4.15
CA GLU A 41 0.95 -13.97 4.26
C GLU A 41 1.82 -13.36 3.15
N LEU A 42 1.60 -12.07 2.85
CA LEU A 42 2.27 -11.42 1.73
C LEU A 42 3.73 -11.06 2.07
N PRO A 43 4.67 -11.26 1.14
CA PRO A 43 6.04 -10.86 1.35
C PRO A 43 6.20 -9.33 1.29
N ASP A 44 7.06 -8.78 2.16
CA ASP A 44 7.36 -7.34 2.21
C ASP A 44 7.70 -6.73 0.86
N ARG A 45 8.41 -7.49 0.01
CA ARG A 45 8.77 -7.05 -1.34
C ARG A 45 7.54 -6.75 -2.20
N LEU A 46 6.50 -7.59 -2.12
CA LEU A 46 5.27 -7.39 -2.89
C LEU A 46 4.51 -6.17 -2.38
N VAL A 47 4.41 -6.01 -1.06
CA VAL A 47 3.80 -4.82 -0.45
C VAL A 47 4.55 -3.55 -0.88
N THR A 48 5.88 -3.58 -0.86
CA THR A 48 6.74 -2.47 -1.26
C THR A 48 6.57 -2.11 -2.74
N GLU A 49 6.46 -3.10 -3.63
CA GLU A 49 6.29 -2.89 -5.08
C GLU A 49 4.97 -2.21 -5.43
N ILE A 50 3.91 -2.44 -4.64
CA ILE A 50 2.59 -1.81 -4.87
C ILE A 50 2.32 -0.60 -3.99
N PHE A 51 3.13 -0.35 -2.96
CA PHE A 51 2.85 0.66 -1.91
C PHE A 51 2.59 2.05 -2.48
N ASN A 52 3.35 2.44 -3.51
CA ASN A 52 3.20 3.72 -4.17
C ASN A 52 1.90 3.86 -4.98
N THR A 53 1.34 2.75 -5.46
CA THR A 53 0.07 2.73 -6.22
C THR A 53 -1.15 2.96 -5.31
N LEU A 54 -0.97 2.82 -4.01
CA LEU A 54 -2.01 3.07 -3.00
C LEU A 54 -2.11 4.56 -2.63
N PHE A 55 -1.19 5.39 -3.11
CA PHE A 55 -1.27 6.83 -2.89
C PHE A 55 -2.25 7.46 -3.87
N SER A 56 -3.01 8.42 -3.35
CA SER A 56 -3.97 9.19 -4.13
C SER A 56 -3.93 10.66 -3.70
N ARG A 57 -4.45 11.55 -4.55
CA ARG A 57 -4.56 12.99 -4.28
C ARG A 57 -3.24 13.65 -3.86
N SER A 58 -3.15 14.07 -2.60
CA SER A 58 -2.06 14.89 -2.08
C SER A 58 -0.83 14.03 -1.78
N ALA A 59 -1.02 12.80 -1.32
CA ALA A 59 0.04 11.80 -1.17
C ALA A 59 0.69 11.41 -2.51
N ASP A 60 -0.10 11.18 -3.56
CA ASP A 60 0.41 10.86 -4.90
C ASP A 60 1.27 12.00 -5.46
N ARG A 61 0.76 13.23 -5.38
CA ARG A 61 1.51 14.44 -5.80
C ARG A 61 2.81 14.62 -5.02
N TRP A 62 2.81 14.33 -3.72
CA TRP A 62 4.03 14.37 -2.91
C TRP A 62 5.04 13.31 -3.36
N TYR A 63 4.59 12.07 -3.57
CA TYR A 63 5.46 10.98 -3.99
C TYR A 63 6.10 11.22 -5.35
N ILE A 64 5.33 11.72 -6.34
CA ILE A 64 5.85 12.09 -7.65
C ILE A 64 6.94 13.17 -7.52
N LYS A 65 6.70 14.23 -6.71
CA LYS A 65 7.68 15.29 -6.47
C LYS A 65 8.94 14.78 -5.80
N LEU A 66 8.81 13.89 -4.82
CA LEU A 66 9.95 13.26 -4.14
C LEU A 66 10.80 12.44 -5.12
N ARG A 67 10.16 11.63 -5.97
CA ARG A 67 10.83 10.85 -7.02
C ARG A 67 11.50 11.74 -8.07
N GLN A 68 10.91 12.88 -8.41
CA GLN A 68 11.55 13.84 -9.33
C GLN A 68 12.76 14.52 -8.69
N ALA A 69 12.67 14.88 -7.41
CA ALA A 69 13.75 15.55 -6.68
C ALA A 69 14.96 14.63 -6.40
N HIS A 70 14.72 13.34 -6.15
CA HIS A 70 15.76 12.41 -5.69
C HIS A 70 15.98 11.19 -6.59
N GLY A 71 15.13 10.94 -7.57
CA GLY A 71 15.23 9.78 -8.47
C GLY A 71 16.30 9.89 -9.56
N HIS A 72 16.97 11.03 -9.68
CA HIS A 72 18.11 11.26 -10.58
C HIS A 72 19.46 11.37 -9.84
N GLN A 73 19.57 10.87 -8.62
CA GLN A 73 20.88 10.73 -7.99
C GLN A 73 21.55 9.46 -8.53
N SER A 74 22.20 9.61 -9.70
CA SER A 74 23.23 8.68 -10.21
C SER A 74 24.47 8.64 -9.33
#